data_AF-A0A1C5DXJ5-F1
#
_entry.id   AF-A0A1C5DXJ5-F1
#
_cell.length_a   1.000
_cell.length_b   1.000
_cell.length_c   1.000
_cell.angle_alpha   90.00
_cell.angle_beta   90.00
_cell.angle_gamma   90.00
#
_symmetry.space_group_name_H-M   'P 1'
#
loop_
_entity.id
_entity.type
_entity.pdbx_description
1 polymer ?
#
loop_
_entity_poly.entity_id
_entity_poly.type
_entity_poly.pdbx_seq_one_letter_code
_entity_poly.pdbx_strand_id
1 'polypeptide(L)'
;MDSPVTGLSPRVLAKLMRQMRREGGDVCRRGRPCSLSLEDRVLLVTAYWRTNLTLRQLAQLFGISKSAADRIIGRTGPLLAL
;
A
#
# COMPACT_ATOMS: atom_id res chain seq x y z
N MET A 1 11.55 -1.58 21.44
CA MET A 1 10.99 -0.22 21.24
C MET A 1 11.36 0.17 19.84
N ASP A 2 10.51 -0.25 18.91
CA ASP A 2 10.83 -0.37 17.50
C ASP A 2 10.47 0.93 16.79
N SER A 3 11.50 1.63 16.31
CA SER A 3 11.34 2.82 15.48
C SER A 3 10.60 2.46 14.18
N PRO A 4 9.56 3.21 13.75
CA PRO A 4 8.87 2.90 12.52
C PRO A 4 9.80 3.15 11.33
N VAL A 5 9.99 2.15 10.47
CA VAL A 5 10.85 2.17 9.27
C VAL A 5 10.39 3.17 8.19
N THR A 6 9.28 3.87 8.41
CA THR A 6 8.78 4.94 7.55
C THR A 6 8.75 6.21 8.39
N GLY A 7 9.55 7.22 8.05
CA GLY A 7 9.60 8.54 8.72
C GLY A 7 8.30 9.38 8.60
N LEU A 8 7.15 8.71 8.63
CA LEU A 8 5.81 9.29 8.67
C LEU A 8 5.32 9.21 10.11
N SER A 9 4.91 10.34 10.66
CA SER A 9 4.27 10.36 11.98
C SER A 9 3.04 9.43 11.97
N PRO A 10 2.82 8.61 13.01
CA PRO A 10 1.66 7.70 13.11
C PRO A 10 0.32 8.38 12.87
N ARG A 11 0.24 9.69 13.17
CA ARG A 11 -0.94 10.53 12.95
C ARG A 11 -1.21 10.80 11.47
N VAL A 12 -0.15 11.00 10.68
CA VAL A 12 -0.23 11.20 9.22
C VAL A 12 -0.65 9.90 8.57
N LEU A 13 -0.06 8.77 8.98
CA LEU A 13 -0.45 7.43 8.53
C LEU A 13 -1.93 7.15 8.84
N ALA A 14 -2.39 7.41 10.07
CA ALA A 14 -3.79 7.23 10.45
C ALA A 14 -4.76 8.13 9.65
N LYS A 15 -4.36 9.35 9.29
CA LYS A 15 -5.17 10.24 8.45
C LYS A 15 -5.28 9.70 7.02
N LEU A 16 -4.17 9.26 6.45
CA LEU A 16 -4.10 8.61 5.14
C LEU A 16 -4.93 7.33 5.08
N MET A 17 -4.80 6.46 6.08
CA MET A 17 -5.59 5.23 6.18
C MET A 17 -7.10 5.51 6.26
N ARG A 18 -7.52 6.55 6.98
CA ARG A 18 -8.92 6.98 7.04
C ARG A 18 -9.43 7.49 5.68
N GLN A 19 -8.60 8.25 4.97
CA GLN A 19 -8.93 8.76 3.63
C GLN A 19 -9.08 7.61 2.63
N MET A 20 -8.10 6.70 2.58
CA MET A 20 -8.16 5.52 1.72
C MET A 20 -9.34 4.60 2.03
N ARG A 21 -9.73 4.46 3.31
CA ARG A 21 -10.92 3.69 3.68
C ARG A 21 -12.22 4.33 3.16
N ARG A 22 -12.29 5.66 3.07
CA ARG A 22 -13.42 6.39 2.47
C ARG A 22 -13.44 6.29 0.95
N GLU A 23 -12.28 6.28 0.31
CA GLU A 23 -12.13 6.22 -1.16
C GLU A 23 -12.23 4.80 -1.74
N GLY A 24 -12.48 3.79 -0.90
CA GLY A 24 -12.62 2.41 -1.34
C GLY A 24 -11.29 1.69 -1.56
N GLY A 25 -10.19 2.18 -0.97
CA GLY A 25 -8.90 1.51 -0.93
C GLY A 25 -8.92 0.14 -0.22
N ASP A 26 -9.98 -0.16 0.52
CA ASP A 26 -10.26 -1.46 1.16
C ASP A 26 -11.10 -2.40 0.27
N VAL A 27 -11.66 -1.90 -0.84
CA VAL A 27 -12.60 -2.66 -1.69
C VAL A 27 -11.84 -3.66 -2.56
N CYS A 28 -11.65 -4.88 -2.05
CA CYS A 28 -11.42 -6.06 -2.89
C CYS A 28 -12.73 -6.53 -3.53
N ARG A 29 -12.63 -7.16 -4.71
CA ARG A 29 -13.78 -7.80 -5.37
C ARG A 29 -14.49 -8.71 -4.36
N ARG A 30 -15.82 -8.56 -4.29
CA ARG A 30 -16.77 -9.35 -3.49
C ARG A 30 -16.32 -10.81 -3.33
N GLY A 31 -16.05 -11.23 -2.10
CA GLY A 31 -15.96 -12.64 -1.71
C GLY A 31 -14.64 -13.12 -1.08
N ARG A 32 -13.53 -12.37 -1.15
CA ARG A 32 -12.26 -12.79 -0.51
C ARG A 32 -11.63 -11.65 0.29
N PRO A 33 -11.19 -11.89 1.55
CA PRO A 33 -10.34 -10.93 2.24
C PRO A 33 -9.12 -10.66 1.37
N CYS A 34 -8.79 -9.38 1.22
CA CYS A 34 -7.64 -8.98 0.45
C CYS A 34 -6.38 -9.69 0.97
N SER A 35 -5.54 -10.21 0.07
CA SER A 35 -4.26 -10.81 0.45
C SER A 35 -3.26 -9.83 1.10
N LEU A 36 -3.58 -8.54 1.16
CA LEU A 36 -2.72 -7.48 1.70
C LEU A 36 -3.56 -6.43 2.44
N SER A 37 -3.13 -6.06 3.65
CA SER A 37 -3.76 -5.02 4.48
C SER A 37 -3.68 -3.65 3.81
N LEU A 38 -4.55 -2.72 4.20
CA LEU A 38 -4.52 -1.34 3.70
C LEU A 38 -3.15 -0.68 3.99
N GLU A 39 -2.57 -0.98 5.15
CA GLU A 39 -1.29 -0.48 5.61
C GLU A 39 -0.14 -0.99 4.73
N ASP A 40 -0.15 -2.28 4.40
CA ASP A 40 0.83 -2.90 3.49
C ASP A 40 0.73 -2.33 2.07
N ARG A 41 -0.47 -1.93 1.61
CA ARG A 41 -0.64 -1.28 0.29
C ARG A 41 0.02 0.09 0.26
N VAL A 42 -0.16 0.88 1.32
CA VAL A 42 0.50 2.18 1.46
C VAL A 42 2.01 1.99 1.52
N LEU A 43 2.49 1.00 2.28
CA LEU A 43 3.91 0.69 2.36
C LEU A 43 4.47 0.25 0.99
N LEU A 44 3.71 -0.56 0.24
CA LEU A 44 4.09 -1.02 -1.09
C LEU A 44 4.22 0.14 -2.09
N VAL A 45 3.24 1.05 -2.12
CA VAL A 45 3.34 2.22 -3.01
C VAL A 45 4.44 3.17 -2.54
N THR A 46 4.58 3.39 -1.23
CA THR A 46 5.66 4.23 -0.71
C THR A 46 7.03 3.67 -1.06
N ALA A 47 7.22 2.35 -0.95
CA ALA A 47 8.46 1.68 -1.35
C ALA A 47 8.68 1.72 -2.87
N TYR A 48 7.62 1.60 -3.68
CA TYR A 48 7.70 1.79 -5.12
C TYR A 48 8.24 3.18 -5.47
N TRP A 49 7.72 4.23 -4.83
CA TRP A 49 8.17 5.61 -5.06
C TRP A 49 9.54 5.93 -4.47
N ARG A 50 9.81 5.46 -3.24
CA ARG A 50 11.03 5.80 -2.47
C ARG A 50 12.27 5.08 -2.97
N THR A 51 12.11 3.81 -3.36
CA THR A 51 13.24 2.93 -3.63
C THR A 51 13.28 2.45 -5.09
N ASN A 52 12.36 2.90 -5.96
CA ASN A 52 12.29 2.55 -7.40
C ASN A 52 12.53 1.04 -7.66
N LEU A 53 12.11 0.19 -6.72
CA LEU A 53 12.32 -1.25 -6.82
C LEU A 53 11.46 -1.80 -7.94
N THR A 54 11.96 -2.84 -8.60
CA THR A 54 11.18 -3.50 -9.63
C THR A 54 9.90 -4.09 -9.03
N LEU A 55 8.78 -4.02 -9.77
CA LEU A 55 7.49 -4.59 -9.36
C LEU A 55 7.58 -6.05 -8.89
N ARG A 56 8.55 -6.80 -9.40
CA ARG A 56 8.80 -8.20 -9.03
C ARG A 56 9.43 -8.32 -7.64
N GLN A 57 10.38 -7.45 -7.30
CA GLN A 57 10.98 -7.41 -5.97
C GLN A 57 9.97 -6.95 -4.93
N LEU A 58 9.15 -5.94 -5.25
CA LEU A 58 8.06 -5.52 -4.38
C LEU A 58 7.06 -6.67 -4.16
N ALA A 59 6.62 -7.33 -5.21
CA ALA A 59 5.72 -8.47 -5.10
C ALA A 59 6.26 -9.58 -4.17
N GLN A 60 7.55 -9.90 -4.28
CA GLN A 60 8.21 -10.86 -3.41
C GLN A 60 8.29 -10.39 -1.95
N LEU A 61 8.62 -9.12 -1.71
CA LEU A 61 8.74 -8.54 -0.37
C LEU A 61 7.40 -8.55 0.38
N PHE A 62 6.31 -8.33 -0.34
CA PHE A 62 4.96 -8.28 0.20
C PHE A 62 4.19 -9.62 0.09
N GLY A 63 4.85 -10.70 -0.36
CA GLY A 63 4.24 -12.03 -0.46
C GLY A 63 3.05 -12.12 -1.43
N ILE A 64 2.99 -11.23 -2.43
CA ILE A 64 1.90 -11.17 -3.41
C ILE A 64 2.41 -11.41 -4.84
N SER A 65 1.50 -11.66 -5.77
CA SER A 65 1.86 -11.77 -7.18
C SER A 65 2.20 -10.40 -7.77
N LYS A 66 3.09 -10.38 -8.78
CA LYS A 66 3.43 -9.15 -9.55
C LYS A 66 2.18 -8.41 -10.04
N SER A 67 1.21 -9.13 -10.59
CA SER A 67 -0.04 -8.54 -11.09
C SER A 67 -0.94 -7.99 -9.98
N ALA A 68 -0.82 -8.49 -8.75
CA ALA A 68 -1.53 -7.93 -7.61
C ALA A 68 -0.86 -6.62 -7.15
N ALA A 69 0.47 -6.60 -7.10
CA ALA A 69 1.25 -5.38 -6.80
C ALA A 69 0.94 -4.28 -7.83
N ASP A 70 0.93 -4.61 -9.12
CA ASP A 70 0.59 -3.70 -10.21
C ASP A 70 -0.80 -3.05 -10.05
N ARG A 71 -1.82 -3.86 -9.73
CA ARG A 71 -3.17 -3.36 -9.48
C ARG A 71 -3.26 -2.48 -8.23
N ILE A 72 -2.51 -2.81 -7.18
CA ILE A 72 -2.47 -2.02 -5.95
C ILE A 72 -1.82 -0.67 -6.23
N ILE A 73 -0.69 -0.64 -6.94
CA ILE A 73 0.00 0.60 -7.34
C ILE A 73 -0.90 1.45 -8.25
N GLY A 74 -1.57 0.85 -9.24
CA GLY A 74 -2.46 1.59 -10.14
C GLY A 74 -3.70 2.18 -9.45
N ARG A 75 -4.25 1.52 -8.41
CA ARG A 75 -5.39 2.04 -7.63
C ARG A 75 -4.99 3.01 -6.53
N THR A 76 -3.87 2.75 -5.87
CA THR A 76 -3.45 3.46 -4.65
C THR A 76 -2.48 4.59 -4.95
N GLY A 77 -1.67 4.46 -6.00
CA GLY A 77 -0.71 5.46 -6.45
C GLY A 77 -1.32 6.85 -6.62
N PRO A 78 -2.43 7.01 -7.36
CA PRO A 78 -3.09 8.30 -7.52
C PRO A 78 -3.65 8.89 -6.21
N LEU A 79 -4.04 8.04 -5.25
CA LEU A 79 -4.56 8.49 -3.94
C LEU A 79 -3.45 9.00 -3.01
N LEU A 80 -2.21 8.61 -3.26
CA LEU A 80 -1.03 9.03 -2.50
C LEU A 80 -0.26 10.18 -3.15
N ALA A 81 -0.56 10.52 -4.41
CA ALA A 81 0.07 11.60 -5.16
C ALA A 81 -0.49 13.01 -4.80
N LEU A 82 -0.98 13.16 -3.57
CA LEU A 82 -1.63 14.36 -3.03
C LEU A 82 -0.62 15.43 -2.60
#